data_AF-A0A372RD47-F1
#
_entry.id   AF-A0A372RD47-F1
#
_cell.length_a   1.000
_cell.length_b   1.000
_cell.length_c   1.000
_cell.angle_alpha   90.00
_cell.angle_beta   90.00
_cell.angle_gamma   90.00
#
_symmetry.space_group_name_H-M   'P 1'
#
loop_
_entity.id
_entity.type
_entity.pdbx_description
1 polymer ?
#
loop_
_entity_poly.entity_id
_entity_poly.type
_entity_poly.pdbx_seq_one_letter_code
_entity_poly.pdbx_strand_id
1 'polypeptide(L)'
;MRPMKPVINVVSLFLILVLLLISFPKELGEVPEQDIARWTRYPAWHPEIIGYNYEISDSLVLLAIVLTIGSSYFGLKWSTEPPKQQKYISYLYKDGTAIPTTGFILLLSFYISLTGMAEITYWLFDVGKLWSVTGSLHNVLEVAILLLLHNGGKLKSNLTFAWLGGYILLITILSMKLSWPYDGIWFKIQGLCADYAVIIQFIRIYFSTRKNLREANDEQLPLNTDEQVILPTSTNKISYDEFFPDSVSHPDQLILLILGSIAHLIGNIANSIWIRSTLAFQIFQLSYVVTWPLYAYYIYVDTHCVGMFQQKRIYLPDTRRWKVICVIISTFILSIGSVRFAIFVQSL
;
A
#
# COMPACT_ATOMS: atom_id res chain seq x y z
N MET A 1 17.82 18.34 -30.86
CA MET A 1 16.33 18.29 -30.79
C MET A 1 15.93 16.97 -30.12
N ARG A 2 15.20 16.84 -29.00
CA ARG A 2 14.64 17.73 -27.97
C ARG A 2 14.21 16.79 -26.81
N PRO A 3 14.60 16.98 -25.54
CA PRO A 3 13.93 16.35 -24.40
C PRO A 3 12.64 17.12 -24.06
N MET A 4 11.80 17.42 -25.06
CA MET A 4 10.57 18.19 -24.83
C MET A 4 9.46 17.36 -24.21
N LYS A 5 9.43 16.05 -24.46
CA LYS A 5 8.40 15.15 -23.91
C LYS A 5 8.36 15.15 -22.36
N PRO A 6 9.50 15.07 -21.63
CA PRO A 6 9.50 15.18 -20.18
C PRO A 6 8.93 16.50 -19.65
N VAL A 7 9.32 17.64 -20.24
CA VAL A 7 8.88 18.97 -19.80
C VAL A 7 7.39 19.15 -20.03
N ILE A 8 6.89 18.78 -21.22
CA ILE A 8 5.46 18.83 -21.55
C ILE A 8 4.66 18.00 -20.54
N ASN A 9 5.05 16.76 -20.26
CA ASN A 9 4.32 15.89 -19.34
C ASN A 9 4.22 16.48 -17.93
N VAL A 10 5.33 17.02 -17.39
CA VAL A 10 5.34 17.63 -16.05
C VAL A 10 4.49 18.90 -16.03
N VAL A 11 4.62 19.76 -17.03
CA VAL A 11 3.84 21.01 -17.13
C VAL A 11 2.35 20.72 -17.28
N SER A 12 1.96 19.74 -18.11
CA SER A 12 0.56 19.33 -18.27
C SER A 12 -0.03 18.80 -16.96
N LEU A 13 0.70 17.96 -16.22
CA LEU A 13 0.25 17.48 -14.92
C LEU A 13 0.13 18.63 -13.90
N PHE A 14 1.09 19.55 -13.89
CA PHE A 14 1.02 20.71 -13.02
C PHE A 14 -0.19 21.60 -13.35
N LEU A 15 -0.47 21.81 -14.64
CA LEU A 15 -1.65 22.52 -15.09
C LEU A 15 -2.93 21.82 -14.64
N ILE A 16 -3.03 20.49 -14.77
CA ILE A 16 -4.18 19.71 -14.29
C ILE A 16 -4.34 19.88 -12.77
N LEU A 17 -3.26 19.85 -12.00
CA LEU A 17 -3.30 20.07 -10.55
C LEU A 17 -3.81 21.48 -10.22
N VAL A 18 -3.31 22.52 -10.91
CA VAL A 18 -3.79 23.89 -10.71
C VAL A 18 -5.27 24.01 -11.08
N LEU A 19 -5.69 23.47 -12.23
CA LEU A 19 -7.08 23.43 -12.66
C LEU A 19 -7.97 22.72 -11.64
N LEU A 20 -7.50 21.61 -11.06
CA LEU A 20 -8.21 20.90 -10.00
C LEU A 20 -8.34 21.75 -8.72
N LEU A 21 -7.28 22.45 -8.33
CA LEU A 21 -7.28 23.34 -7.15
C LEU A 21 -8.21 24.55 -7.30
N ILE A 22 -8.45 25.02 -8.53
CA ILE A 22 -9.40 26.11 -8.81
C ILE A 22 -10.79 25.61 -9.23
N SER A 23 -10.95 24.32 -9.54
CA SER A 23 -12.25 23.73 -9.91
C SER A 23 -13.20 23.64 -8.71
N PHE A 24 -14.51 23.58 -8.97
CA PHE A 24 -15.58 23.49 -7.97
C PHE A 24 -15.59 24.61 -6.92
N PRO A 25 -16.11 25.81 -7.24
CA PRO A 25 -16.48 26.80 -6.25
C PRO A 25 -17.88 26.44 -5.75
N LYS A 26 -18.01 25.38 -4.96
CA LYS A 26 -19.07 25.33 -3.97
C LYS A 26 -18.35 25.53 -2.66
N GLU A 27 -18.73 26.55 -1.90
CA GLU A 27 -18.39 26.59 -0.48
C GLU A 27 -18.67 25.18 0.06
N LEU A 28 -17.73 24.61 0.83
CA LEU A 28 -18.09 23.52 1.75
C LEU A 28 -19.41 24.02 2.35
N GLY A 29 -20.51 23.32 2.09
CA GLY A 29 -21.83 23.79 2.52
C GLY A 29 -21.87 23.89 4.04
N GLU A 30 -23.01 23.59 4.65
CA GLU A 30 -22.95 23.38 6.10
C GLU A 30 -22.01 22.19 6.39
N VAL A 31 -20.88 22.49 7.05
CA VAL A 31 -19.92 21.46 7.50
C VAL A 31 -20.72 20.50 8.36
N PRO A 32 -20.79 19.21 8.01
CA PRO A 32 -21.61 18.28 8.76
C PRO A 32 -21.04 18.12 10.16
N GLU A 33 -21.93 17.99 11.15
CA GLU A 33 -21.52 17.75 12.53
C GLU A 33 -20.74 16.44 12.63
N GLN A 34 -19.75 16.42 13.53
CA GLN A 34 -18.99 15.22 13.83
C GLN A 34 -19.85 14.25 14.62
N ASP A 35 -19.77 12.97 14.27
CA ASP A 35 -20.27 11.92 15.14
C ASP A 35 -19.36 11.78 16.37
N ILE A 36 -19.84 11.05 17.37
CA ILE A 36 -19.16 10.87 18.64
C ILE A 36 -18.75 9.41 18.78
N ALA A 37 -17.46 9.18 18.98
CA ALA A 37 -16.89 7.85 19.18
C ALA A 37 -17.62 7.10 20.31
N ARG A 38 -18.05 5.87 20.01
CA ARG A 38 -18.90 5.04 20.90
C ARG A 38 -18.34 4.90 22.32
N TRP A 39 -17.05 4.61 22.45
CA TRP A 39 -16.44 4.24 23.73
C TRP A 39 -15.84 5.42 24.49
N THR A 40 -15.23 6.38 23.78
CA THR A 40 -14.50 7.48 24.41
C THR A 40 -15.29 8.77 24.51
N ARG A 41 -16.38 8.89 23.74
CA ARG A 41 -17.16 10.11 23.58
C ARG A 41 -16.39 11.30 22.99
N TYR A 42 -15.23 11.06 22.36
CA TYR A 42 -14.52 12.10 21.62
C TYR A 42 -15.10 12.30 20.21
N PRO A 43 -14.98 13.50 19.62
CA PRO A 43 -15.41 13.76 18.25
C PRO A 43 -14.64 12.90 17.24
N ALA A 44 -15.37 12.25 16.33
CA ALA A 44 -14.82 11.42 15.27
C ALA A 44 -14.64 12.23 13.97
N TRP A 45 -13.71 11.80 13.10
CA TRP A 45 -13.47 12.40 11.79
C TRP A 45 -14.44 11.90 10.71
N HIS A 46 -15.70 11.74 11.08
CA HIS A 46 -16.81 11.49 10.17
C HIS A 46 -18.10 12.03 10.77
N PRO A 47 -19.08 12.39 9.94
CA PRO A 47 -20.45 12.60 10.39
C PRO A 47 -21.18 11.28 10.67
N GLU A 48 -22.39 11.38 11.21
CA GLU A 48 -23.25 10.21 11.44
C GLU A 48 -23.44 9.38 10.16
N ILE A 49 -23.22 8.07 10.28
CA ILE A 49 -23.44 7.10 9.20
C ILE A 49 -24.93 6.74 9.14
N ILE A 50 -25.57 7.04 8.01
CA ILE A 50 -27.00 6.84 7.82
C ILE A 50 -27.30 5.35 7.72
N GLY A 51 -28.20 4.85 8.58
CA GLY A 51 -28.60 3.44 8.58
C GLY A 51 -27.57 2.50 9.19
N TYR A 52 -26.69 3.01 10.05
CA TYR A 52 -25.63 2.22 10.67
C TYR A 52 -26.19 1.03 11.47
N ASN A 53 -25.87 -0.18 11.02
CA ASN A 53 -26.17 -1.40 11.76
C ASN A 53 -24.94 -1.78 12.59
N TYR A 54 -25.02 -1.55 13.90
CA TYR A 54 -23.92 -1.85 14.82
C TYR A 54 -23.47 -3.30 14.75
N GLU A 55 -24.39 -4.28 14.72
CA GLU A 55 -24.02 -5.71 14.73
C GLU A 55 -23.23 -6.12 13.48
N ILE A 56 -23.69 -5.68 12.30
CA ILE A 56 -23.03 -5.99 11.02
C ILE A 56 -21.68 -5.27 10.95
N SER A 57 -21.66 -3.98 11.26
CA SER A 57 -20.43 -3.18 11.26
C SER A 57 -19.41 -3.73 12.24
N ASP A 58 -19.86 -4.06 13.46
CA ASP A 58 -19.02 -4.62 14.51
C ASP A 58 -18.39 -5.95 14.08
N SER A 59 -19.20 -6.83 13.48
CA SER A 59 -18.75 -8.12 12.96
C SER A 59 -17.71 -7.97 11.84
N LEU A 60 -17.90 -7.01 10.93
CA LEU A 60 -16.96 -6.77 9.83
C LEU A 60 -15.63 -6.20 10.31
N VAL A 61 -15.64 -5.26 11.25
CA VAL A 61 -14.41 -4.71 11.82
C VAL A 61 -13.65 -5.78 12.59
N LEU A 62 -14.35 -6.61 13.39
CA LEU A 62 -13.73 -7.74 14.08
C LEU A 62 -13.13 -8.76 13.10
N LEU A 63 -13.84 -9.06 12.00
CA LEU A 63 -13.31 -9.92 10.95
C LEU A 63 -12.04 -9.33 10.32
N ALA A 64 -12.03 -8.03 10.02
CA ALA A 64 -10.88 -7.33 9.49
C ALA A 64 -9.70 -7.41 10.47
N ILE A 65 -9.91 -7.07 11.74
CA ILE A 65 -8.89 -7.19 12.81
C ILE A 65 -8.32 -8.60 12.88
N VAL A 66 -9.17 -9.63 12.93
CA VAL A 66 -8.72 -11.03 13.05
C VAL A 66 -7.85 -11.43 11.86
N LEU A 67 -8.27 -11.10 10.64
CA LEU A 67 -7.52 -11.44 9.44
C LEU A 67 -6.23 -10.63 9.30
N THR A 68 -6.22 -9.35 9.68
CA THR A 68 -5.01 -8.53 9.64
C THR A 68 -3.99 -8.99 10.69
N ILE A 69 -4.42 -9.31 11.91
CA ILE A 69 -3.54 -9.86 12.95
C ILE A 69 -3.01 -11.24 12.55
N GLY A 70 -3.87 -12.11 12.01
CA GLY A 70 -3.43 -13.40 11.46
C GLY A 70 -2.40 -13.23 10.35
N SER A 71 -2.67 -12.33 9.40
CA SER A 71 -1.75 -11.98 8.31
C SER A 71 -0.43 -11.39 8.81
N SER A 72 -0.48 -10.56 9.86
CA SER A 72 0.70 -10.02 10.55
C SER A 72 1.54 -11.13 11.18
N TYR A 73 0.91 -12.05 11.93
CA TYR A 73 1.60 -13.18 12.54
C TYR A 73 2.34 -14.02 11.50
N PHE A 74 1.64 -14.43 10.44
CA PHE A 74 2.25 -15.23 9.38
C PHE A 74 3.30 -14.45 8.58
N GLY A 75 3.02 -13.19 8.21
CA GLY A 75 3.97 -12.34 7.50
C GLY A 75 5.27 -12.12 8.29
N LEU A 76 5.17 -11.83 9.59
CA LEU A 76 6.33 -11.71 10.47
C LEU A 76 7.09 -13.03 10.57
N LYS A 77 6.40 -14.15 10.81
CA LYS A 77 7.03 -15.47 10.87
C LYS A 77 7.82 -15.80 9.60
N TRP A 78 7.21 -15.57 8.43
CA TRP A 78 7.85 -15.88 7.14
C TRP A 78 8.96 -14.89 6.75
N SER A 79 8.92 -13.65 7.23
CA SER A 79 9.93 -12.63 6.90
C SER A 79 11.14 -12.64 7.83
N THR A 80 11.00 -13.10 9.08
CA THR A 80 12.12 -13.17 10.04
C THR A 80 12.93 -14.46 9.94
N GLU A 81 12.41 -15.48 9.25
CA GLU A 81 13.11 -16.73 8.93
C GLU A 81 13.51 -16.74 7.45
N PRO A 82 14.55 -15.98 7.04
CA PRO A 82 14.92 -15.87 5.64
C PRO A 82 15.31 -17.23 5.04
N PRO A 83 15.05 -17.43 3.73
CA PRO A 83 15.30 -18.72 3.10
C PRO A 83 16.79 -19.06 3.13
N LYS A 84 17.13 -20.23 3.67
CA LYS A 84 18.54 -20.69 3.77
C LYS A 84 19.10 -21.15 2.43
N GLN A 85 18.26 -21.65 1.53
CA GLN A 85 18.68 -22.14 0.22
C GLN A 85 18.54 -21.04 -0.82
N GLN A 86 19.59 -20.86 -1.64
CA GLN A 86 19.69 -19.77 -2.61
C GLN A 86 18.51 -19.73 -3.60
N LYS A 87 17.99 -20.90 -4.02
CA LYS A 87 16.86 -21.00 -4.98
C LYS A 87 15.57 -20.31 -4.53
N TYR A 88 15.39 -20.10 -3.23
CA TYR A 88 14.20 -19.43 -2.67
C TYR A 88 14.39 -17.92 -2.49
N ILE A 89 15.63 -17.41 -2.58
CA ILE A 89 15.92 -15.99 -2.37
C ILE A 89 15.51 -15.21 -3.62
N SER A 90 14.59 -14.25 -3.46
CA SER A 90 14.26 -13.26 -4.48
C SER A 90 15.20 -12.05 -4.39
N TYR A 91 15.45 -11.41 -5.53
CA TYR A 91 16.28 -10.21 -5.63
C TYR A 91 15.56 -9.06 -6.33
N LEU A 92 15.71 -7.86 -5.78
CA LEU A 92 15.42 -6.58 -6.42
C LEU A 92 16.63 -6.16 -7.27
N TYR A 93 16.40 -5.97 -8.56
CA TYR A 93 17.40 -5.50 -9.52
C TYR A 93 17.19 -4.04 -9.86
N LYS A 94 18.25 -3.24 -9.71
CA LYS A 94 18.27 -1.83 -10.13
C LYS A 94 19.68 -1.44 -10.54
N ASP A 95 19.82 -0.84 -11.72
CA ASP A 95 21.08 -0.29 -12.23
C ASP A 95 22.27 -1.28 -12.12
N GLY A 96 22.03 -2.55 -12.48
CA GLY A 96 23.03 -3.63 -12.42
C GLY A 96 23.31 -4.19 -11.01
N THR A 97 22.70 -3.64 -9.96
CA THR A 97 22.84 -4.12 -8.58
C THR A 97 21.67 -5.05 -8.21
N ALA A 98 21.99 -6.18 -7.58
CA ALA A 98 21.01 -7.12 -7.04
C ALA A 98 20.98 -7.04 -5.50
N ILE A 99 19.80 -6.81 -4.93
CA ILE A 99 19.57 -6.73 -3.49
C ILE A 99 18.51 -7.75 -3.07
N PRO A 100 18.73 -8.60 -2.05
CA PRO A 100 17.70 -9.52 -1.57
C PRO A 100 16.41 -8.79 -1.18
N THR A 101 15.25 -9.39 -1.43
CA THR A 101 13.94 -8.84 -1.04
C THR A 101 13.70 -8.86 0.47
N THR A 102 14.58 -9.46 1.27
CA THR A 102 14.43 -9.63 2.73
C THR A 102 14.04 -8.35 3.47
N GLY A 103 14.67 -7.21 3.13
CA GLY A 103 14.30 -5.92 3.72
C GLY A 103 12.91 -5.43 3.31
N PHE A 104 12.50 -5.69 2.06
CA PHE A 104 11.18 -5.33 1.56
C PHE A 104 10.07 -6.16 2.21
N ILE A 105 10.23 -7.50 2.28
CA ILE A 105 9.23 -8.39 2.89
C ILE A 105 9.08 -8.15 4.40
N LEU A 106 10.17 -7.82 5.11
CA LEU A 106 10.13 -7.48 6.52
C LEU A 106 9.37 -6.17 6.73
N LEU A 107 9.65 -5.17 5.90
CA LEU A 107 8.95 -3.89 5.95
C LEU A 107 7.46 -4.03 5.62
N LEU A 108 7.11 -4.87 4.63
CA LEU A 108 5.73 -5.21 4.30
C LEU A 108 5.02 -5.92 5.47
N SER A 109 5.73 -6.78 6.21
CA SER A 109 5.19 -7.44 7.40
C SER A 109 4.92 -6.45 8.54
N PHE A 110 5.82 -5.49 8.76
CA PHE A 110 5.56 -4.40 9.71
C PHE A 110 4.39 -3.53 9.28
N TYR A 111 4.20 -3.32 7.98
CA TYR A 111 3.07 -2.57 7.45
C TYR A 111 1.75 -3.26 7.77
N ILE A 112 1.64 -4.57 7.53
CA ILE A 112 0.47 -5.36 7.96
C ILE A 112 0.25 -5.25 9.47
N SER A 113 1.33 -5.34 10.26
CA SER A 113 1.28 -5.31 11.73
C SER A 113 0.78 -3.97 12.30
N LEU A 114 1.30 -2.84 11.81
CA LEU A 114 0.84 -1.51 12.23
C LEU A 114 -0.57 -1.21 11.71
N THR A 115 -0.97 -1.81 10.60
CA THR A 115 -2.37 -1.72 10.15
C THR A 115 -3.31 -2.44 11.11
N GLY A 116 -2.97 -3.65 11.55
CA GLY A 116 -3.77 -4.37 12.55
C GLY A 116 -3.87 -3.59 13.87
N MET A 117 -2.78 -2.91 14.27
CA MET A 117 -2.82 -1.99 15.41
C MET A 117 -3.75 -0.79 15.16
N ALA A 118 -3.74 -0.22 13.95
CA ALA A 118 -4.63 0.87 13.56
C ALA A 118 -6.11 0.44 13.51
N GLU A 119 -6.42 -0.81 13.18
CA GLU A 119 -7.78 -1.35 13.24
C GLU A 119 -8.26 -1.56 14.68
N ILE A 120 -7.39 -2.08 15.55
CA ILE A 120 -7.70 -2.21 16.98
C ILE A 120 -7.96 -0.83 17.60
N THR A 121 -7.11 0.15 17.32
CA THR A 121 -7.32 1.51 17.84
C THR A 121 -8.52 2.18 17.21
N TYR A 122 -8.86 1.87 15.95
CA TYR A 122 -10.10 2.32 15.33
C TYR A 122 -11.31 1.79 16.11
N TRP A 123 -11.33 0.49 16.43
CA TRP A 123 -12.40 -0.11 17.23
C TRP A 123 -12.59 0.59 18.59
N LEU A 124 -11.49 0.97 19.25
CA LEU A 124 -11.52 1.55 20.58
C LEU A 124 -11.80 3.06 20.59
N PHE A 125 -11.27 3.79 19.62
CA PHE A 125 -11.23 5.26 19.66
C PHE A 125 -12.02 5.93 18.53
N ASP A 126 -12.50 5.16 17.56
CA ASP A 126 -12.98 5.63 16.26
C ASP A 126 -11.90 6.38 15.45
N VAL A 127 -12.19 6.68 14.19
CA VAL A 127 -11.32 7.53 13.38
C VAL A 127 -11.34 8.93 13.99
N GLY A 128 -10.19 9.44 14.41
CA GLY A 128 -10.10 10.75 15.06
C GLY A 128 -8.68 11.05 15.52
N LYS A 129 -8.50 12.10 16.32
CA LYS A 129 -7.18 12.54 16.78
C LYS A 129 -6.43 11.46 17.58
N LEU A 130 -7.12 10.66 18.40
CA LEU A 130 -6.49 9.56 19.15
C LEU A 130 -6.01 8.44 18.24
N TRP A 131 -6.85 8.01 17.29
CA TRP A 131 -6.51 7.01 16.29
C TRP A 131 -5.41 7.46 15.31
N SER A 132 -5.31 8.77 15.06
CA SER A 132 -4.38 9.34 14.08
C SER A 132 -2.91 8.98 14.35
N VAL A 133 -2.53 8.64 15.59
CA VAL A 133 -1.18 8.19 15.93
C VAL A 133 -0.86 6.88 15.21
N THR A 134 -1.72 5.87 15.35
CA THR A 134 -1.55 4.58 14.68
C THR A 134 -1.78 4.68 13.18
N GLY A 135 -2.74 5.50 12.74
CA GLY A 135 -2.95 5.75 11.32
C GLY A 135 -1.73 6.42 10.66
N SER A 136 -1.06 7.36 11.35
CA SER A 136 0.16 8.00 10.84
C SER A 136 1.30 7.00 10.70
N LEU A 137 1.46 6.09 11.67
CA LEU A 137 2.48 5.05 11.60
C LEU A 137 2.25 4.07 10.44
N HIS A 138 0.99 3.71 10.18
CA HIS A 138 0.61 2.93 8.99
C HIS A 138 1.04 3.63 7.69
N ASN A 139 0.69 4.90 7.51
CA ASN A 139 1.05 5.67 6.31
C ASN A 139 2.56 5.86 6.14
N VAL A 140 3.30 6.03 7.25
CA VAL A 140 4.77 6.11 7.23
C VAL A 140 5.39 4.86 6.65
N LEU A 141 4.83 3.68 6.93
CA LEU A 141 5.36 2.44 6.39
C LEU A 141 5.11 2.30 4.89
N GLU A 142 4.00 2.83 4.36
CA GLU A 142 3.78 2.93 2.92
C GLU A 142 4.84 3.82 2.27
N VAL A 143 5.09 4.99 2.85
CA VAL A 143 6.13 5.91 2.40
C VAL A 143 7.52 5.25 2.50
N ALA A 144 7.79 4.50 3.57
CA ALA A 144 9.04 3.76 3.73
C ALA A 144 9.19 2.66 2.66
N ILE A 145 8.12 1.94 2.31
CA ILE A 145 8.10 0.95 1.22
C ILE A 145 8.44 1.64 -0.10
N LEU A 146 7.79 2.76 -0.41
CA LEU A 146 8.04 3.52 -1.63
C LEU A 146 9.50 4.01 -1.70
N LEU A 147 10.05 4.52 -0.60
CA LEU A 147 11.44 4.96 -0.51
C LEU A 147 12.43 3.79 -0.62
N LEU A 148 12.12 2.63 -0.04
CA LEU A 148 12.95 1.44 -0.13
C LEU A 148 13.04 0.95 -1.58
N LEU A 149 11.90 0.88 -2.27
CA LEU A 149 11.82 0.51 -3.69
C LEU A 149 12.50 1.57 -4.56
N HIS A 150 12.32 2.85 -4.27
CA HIS A 150 13.02 3.94 -4.95
C HIS A 150 14.54 3.82 -4.83
N ASN A 151 15.05 3.42 -3.67
CA ASN A 151 16.48 3.29 -3.37
C ASN A 151 17.07 1.91 -3.71
N GLY A 152 16.40 1.10 -4.53
CA GLY A 152 16.97 -0.17 -4.99
C GLY A 152 16.91 -1.30 -3.96
N GLY A 153 16.01 -1.21 -2.97
CA GLY A 153 15.82 -2.25 -1.96
C GLY A 153 16.51 -2.01 -0.61
N LYS A 154 17.19 -0.86 -0.41
CA LYS A 154 17.86 -0.53 0.86
C LYS A 154 17.61 0.91 1.30
N LEU A 155 17.33 1.09 2.60
CA LEU A 155 17.32 2.40 3.26
C LEU A 155 18.65 2.58 4.00
N LYS A 156 19.62 3.26 3.38
CA LYS A 156 20.98 3.41 3.96
C LYS A 156 21.26 4.80 4.53
N SER A 157 20.50 5.81 4.12
CA SER A 157 20.82 7.20 4.44
C SER A 157 20.10 7.65 5.71
N ASN A 158 20.84 8.20 6.67
CA ASN A 158 20.27 8.87 7.86
C ASN A 158 19.29 9.97 7.46
N LEU A 159 19.53 10.63 6.33
CA LEU A 159 18.61 11.64 5.79
C LEU A 159 17.23 11.04 5.48
N THR A 160 17.15 9.78 5.06
CA THR A 160 15.86 9.12 4.82
C THR A 160 15.03 8.99 6.10
N PHE A 161 15.67 8.63 7.22
CA PHE A 161 14.99 8.57 8.51
C PHE A 161 14.60 9.96 9.03
N ALA A 162 15.43 10.98 8.79
CA ALA A 162 15.09 12.37 9.09
C ALA A 162 13.85 12.85 8.30
N TRP A 163 13.75 12.50 7.01
CA TRP A 163 12.57 12.80 6.19
C TRP A 163 11.31 12.10 6.70
N LEU A 164 11.40 10.82 7.06
CA LEU A 164 10.27 10.07 7.64
C LEU A 164 9.83 10.67 8.98
N GLY A 165 10.78 11.04 9.85
CA GLY A 165 10.49 11.73 11.10
C GLY A 165 9.83 13.10 10.89
N GLY A 166 10.34 13.89 9.94
CA GLY A 166 9.75 15.17 9.55
C GLY A 166 8.33 15.02 9.00
N TYR A 167 8.06 13.97 8.21
CA TYR A 167 6.73 13.64 7.71
C TYR A 167 5.75 13.29 8.83
N ILE A 168 6.16 12.46 9.81
CA ILE A 168 5.34 12.15 11.00
C ILE A 168 4.99 13.42 11.78
N LEU A 169 6.00 14.26 12.04
CA LEU A 169 5.81 15.50 12.80
C LEU A 169 4.85 16.43 12.07
N LEU A 170 5.00 16.60 10.75
CA LEU A 170 4.13 17.43 9.94
C LEU A 170 2.67 16.94 9.99
N ILE A 171 2.44 15.64 9.78
CA ILE A 171 1.09 15.07 9.84
C ILE A 171 0.48 15.27 11.22
N THR A 172 1.25 14.97 12.27
CA THR A 172 0.76 15.05 13.65
C THR A 172 0.43 16.49 14.03
N ILE A 173 1.33 17.44 13.75
CA ILE A 173 1.12 18.86 14.07
C ILE A 173 -0.11 19.39 13.35
N LEU A 174 -0.24 19.14 12.05
CA LEU A 174 -1.40 19.63 11.27
C LEU A 174 -2.70 18.96 11.70
N SER A 175 -2.71 17.65 11.95
CA SER A 175 -3.90 16.94 12.43
C SER A 175 -4.37 17.43 13.81
N MET A 176 -3.43 17.87 14.66
CA MET A 176 -3.78 18.42 15.97
C MET A 176 -4.22 19.89 15.91
N LYS A 177 -3.59 20.70 15.04
CA LYS A 177 -3.83 22.14 14.93
C LYS A 177 -5.04 22.51 14.07
N LEU A 178 -5.34 21.73 13.04
CA LEU A 178 -6.51 21.95 12.21
C LEU A 178 -7.78 21.57 13.00
N SER A 179 -8.85 22.31 12.75
CA SER A 179 -10.18 21.99 13.24
C SER A 179 -10.92 21.16 12.21
N TRP A 180 -11.95 20.44 12.65
CA TRP A 180 -12.91 19.81 11.76
C TRP A 180 -13.47 20.84 10.75
N PRO A 181 -13.63 20.49 9.46
CA PRO A 181 -13.32 19.20 8.82
C PRO A 181 -11.90 19.08 8.27
N TYR A 182 -11.07 20.13 8.42
CA TYR A 182 -9.78 20.25 7.76
C TYR A 182 -8.74 19.26 8.28
N ASP A 183 -8.79 18.88 9.55
CA ASP A 183 -7.92 17.85 10.13
C ASP A 183 -8.17 16.47 9.51
N GLY A 184 -9.44 16.04 9.42
CA GLY A 184 -9.84 14.80 8.76
C GLY A 184 -9.51 14.80 7.26
N ILE A 185 -9.79 15.90 6.56
CA ILE A 185 -9.45 16.07 5.13
C ILE A 185 -7.94 16.00 4.93
N TRP A 186 -7.16 16.72 5.72
CA TRP A 186 -5.69 16.69 5.66
C TRP A 186 -5.17 15.27 5.84
N PHE A 187 -5.63 14.59 6.89
CA PHE A 187 -5.24 13.22 7.18
C PHE A 187 -5.62 12.27 6.04
N LYS A 188 -6.79 12.46 5.42
CA LYS A 188 -7.22 11.63 4.30
C LYS A 188 -6.39 11.86 3.03
N ILE A 189 -6.09 13.10 2.69
CA ILE A 189 -5.31 13.44 1.47
C ILE A 189 -3.94 12.76 1.51
N GLN A 190 -3.25 12.83 2.65
CA GLN A 190 -1.91 12.25 2.76
C GLN A 190 -1.93 10.71 2.67
N GLY A 191 -2.95 10.05 3.24
CA GLY A 191 -3.12 8.59 3.10
C GLY A 191 -3.44 8.17 1.67
N LEU A 192 -4.40 8.83 1.02
CA LEU A 192 -4.73 8.54 -0.39
C LEU A 192 -3.55 8.79 -1.33
N CYS A 193 -2.71 9.79 -1.07
CA CYS A 193 -1.49 9.99 -1.84
C CYS A 193 -0.56 8.77 -1.77
N ALA A 194 -0.38 8.19 -0.58
CA ALA A 194 0.43 6.99 -0.38
C ALA A 194 -0.21 5.77 -1.05
N ASP A 195 -1.52 5.56 -0.88
CA ASP A 195 -2.28 4.47 -1.54
C ASP A 195 -2.10 4.50 -3.07
N TYR A 196 -2.33 5.66 -3.69
CA TYR A 196 -2.14 5.84 -5.14
C TYR A 196 -0.68 5.65 -5.55
N ALA A 197 0.29 6.04 -4.73
CA ALA A 197 1.70 5.86 -5.04
C ALA A 197 2.10 4.37 -5.01
N VAL A 198 1.61 3.61 -4.03
CA VAL A 198 1.89 2.18 -3.86
C VAL A 198 1.38 1.38 -5.05
N ILE A 199 0.13 1.54 -5.45
CA ILE A 199 -0.44 0.86 -6.62
C ILE A 199 0.32 1.20 -7.91
N ILE A 200 0.59 2.49 -8.16
CA ILE A 200 1.36 2.92 -9.34
C ILE A 200 2.74 2.25 -9.34
N GLN A 201 3.39 2.20 -8.19
CA GLN A 201 4.72 1.62 -8.07
C GLN A 201 4.71 0.10 -8.28
N PHE A 202 3.76 -0.64 -7.70
CA PHE A 202 3.64 -2.08 -7.91
C PHE A 202 3.32 -2.44 -9.36
N ILE A 203 2.41 -1.70 -10.01
CA ILE A 203 2.12 -1.86 -11.45
C ILE A 203 3.39 -1.63 -12.28
N ARG A 204 4.15 -0.57 -11.99
CA ARG A 204 5.40 -0.27 -12.69
C ARG A 204 6.45 -1.36 -12.49
N ILE A 205 6.57 -1.93 -11.28
CA ILE A 205 7.48 -3.04 -11.00
C ILE A 205 7.08 -4.28 -11.79
N TYR A 206 5.79 -4.63 -11.82
CA TYR A 206 5.32 -5.79 -12.59
C TYR A 206 5.65 -5.66 -14.08
N PHE A 207 5.29 -4.54 -14.71
CA PHE A 207 5.58 -4.34 -16.13
C PHE A 207 7.07 -4.23 -16.43
N SER A 208 7.85 -3.59 -15.54
CA SER A 208 9.31 -3.53 -15.65
C SER A 208 9.91 -4.93 -15.59
N THR A 209 9.49 -5.74 -14.63
CA THR A 209 9.95 -7.12 -14.44
C THR A 209 9.59 -7.98 -15.65
N ARG A 210 8.32 -7.98 -16.07
CA ARG A 210 7.85 -8.74 -17.23
C ARG A 210 8.60 -8.38 -18.51
N LYS A 211 8.87 -7.09 -18.73
CA LYS A 211 9.63 -6.61 -19.88
C LYS A 211 11.07 -7.16 -19.87
N ASN A 212 11.79 -7.01 -18.75
CA ASN A 212 13.18 -7.45 -18.65
C ASN A 212 13.32 -8.98 -18.73
N LEU A 213 12.38 -9.74 -18.17
CA LEU A 213 12.38 -11.20 -18.30
C LEU A 213 12.17 -11.66 -19.75
N ARG A 214 11.32 -10.96 -20.51
CA ARG A 214 11.13 -11.25 -21.94
C ARG A 214 12.40 -10.96 -22.73
N GLU A 215 13.02 -9.80 -22.53
CA GLU A 215 14.27 -9.42 -23.20
C GLU A 215 15.42 -10.36 -22.83
N ALA A 216 15.52 -10.80 -21.57
CA ALA A 216 16.53 -11.76 -21.12
C ALA A 216 16.36 -13.15 -21.75
N ASN A 217 15.10 -13.63 -21.89
CA ASN A 217 14.81 -14.89 -22.56
C ASN A 217 15.12 -14.85 -24.08
N ASP A 218 15.06 -13.66 -24.69
CA ASP A 218 15.35 -13.46 -26.11
C ASP A 218 16.87 -13.36 -26.41
N GLU A 219 17.72 -12.97 -25.44
CA GLU A 219 19.15 -12.71 -25.67
C GLU A 219 20.16 -13.65 -24.99
N GLN A 220 19.87 -14.28 -23.83
CA GLN A 220 20.85 -15.13 -23.14
C GLN A 220 20.20 -16.20 -22.24
N LEU A 221 20.33 -17.47 -22.64
CA LEU A 221 20.33 -18.58 -21.70
C LEU A 221 21.79 -19.09 -21.57
N PRO A 222 22.48 -18.90 -20.45
CA PRO A 222 22.96 -20.07 -19.77
C PRO A 222 21.72 -20.67 -19.10
N LEU A 223 21.15 -21.69 -19.73
CA LEU A 223 20.55 -22.78 -18.96
C LEU A 223 21.60 -23.08 -17.90
N ASN A 224 21.28 -22.88 -16.62
CA ASN A 224 22.16 -23.37 -15.57
C ASN A 224 22.34 -24.86 -15.89
N THR A 225 23.54 -25.24 -16.31
CA THR A 225 23.94 -26.61 -16.67
C THR A 225 24.09 -27.47 -15.41
N ASP A 226 23.10 -27.34 -14.52
CA ASP A 226 22.84 -28.14 -13.33
C ASP A 226 21.30 -28.13 -13.16
N GLU A 227 20.58 -28.56 -14.21
CA GLU A 227 19.19 -28.99 -14.08
C GLU A 227 19.16 -30.24 -13.19
N GLN A 228 19.23 -30.03 -11.87
CA GLN A 228 18.37 -30.81 -10.99
C GLN A 228 16.96 -30.36 -11.31
N VAL A 229 16.34 -31.05 -12.28
CA VAL A 229 14.89 -31.22 -12.31
C VAL A 229 14.50 -31.63 -10.89
N ILE A 230 13.97 -30.68 -10.12
CA ILE A 230 13.52 -30.96 -8.75
C ILE A 230 12.26 -31.80 -8.90
N LEU A 231 12.45 -33.12 -8.97
CA LEU A 231 11.42 -34.06 -8.52
C LEU A 231 11.11 -33.69 -7.07
N PRO A 232 9.83 -33.55 -6.68
CA PRO A 232 9.47 -33.24 -5.32
C PRO A 232 9.83 -34.44 -4.44
N THR A 233 11.03 -34.45 -3.86
CA THR A 233 11.34 -35.37 -2.76
C THR A 233 10.64 -34.86 -1.51
N SER A 234 9.37 -35.24 -1.41
CA SER A 234 8.54 -35.15 -0.23
C SER A 234 9.08 -36.08 0.86
N THR A 235 9.99 -35.59 1.69
CA THR A 235 10.27 -36.22 2.97
C THR A 235 10.48 -35.11 3.99
N ASN A 236 9.46 -34.92 4.84
CA ASN A 236 9.32 -33.93 5.92
C ASN A 236 8.63 -32.60 5.53
N LYS A 237 7.47 -32.66 4.85
CA LYS A 237 6.49 -31.56 4.98
C LYS A 237 5.86 -31.62 6.36
N ILE A 238 5.96 -30.55 7.12
CA ILE A 238 5.09 -30.33 8.28
C ILE A 238 3.67 -30.23 7.71
N SER A 239 2.65 -30.86 8.32
CA SER A 239 1.33 -31.09 7.70
C SER A 239 0.56 -29.83 7.25
N TYR A 240 1.06 -28.63 7.54
CA TYR A 240 0.48 -27.35 7.10
C TYR A 240 0.98 -26.88 5.71
N ASP A 241 2.09 -27.43 5.21
CA ASP A 241 2.71 -27.04 3.92
C ASP A 241 2.07 -27.74 2.70
N GLU A 242 1.04 -28.56 2.91
CA GLU A 242 0.33 -29.27 1.83
C GLU A 242 -0.65 -28.36 1.09
N PHE A 243 -1.12 -27.28 1.74
CA PHE A 243 -2.05 -26.32 1.14
C PHE A 243 -1.36 -25.27 0.25
N PHE A 244 -0.08 -25.03 0.47
CA PHE A 244 0.65 -23.97 -0.18
C PHE A 244 1.48 -24.46 -1.38
N PRO A 245 1.61 -23.66 -2.45
CA PRO A 245 2.34 -24.09 -3.64
C PRO A 245 3.85 -24.12 -3.39
N ASP A 246 4.53 -25.10 -3.97
CA ASP A 246 6.01 -25.21 -3.90
C ASP A 246 6.72 -24.34 -4.97
N SER A 247 5.99 -23.87 -5.98
CA SER A 247 6.53 -23.05 -7.07
C SER A 247 5.55 -21.99 -7.56
N VAL A 248 6.06 -20.94 -8.21
CA VAL A 248 5.26 -19.85 -8.78
C VAL A 248 5.75 -19.42 -10.16
N SER A 249 4.81 -19.08 -11.04
CA SER A 249 5.12 -18.41 -12.30
C SER A 249 5.66 -17.00 -12.02
N HIS A 250 6.87 -16.73 -12.49
CA HIS A 250 7.52 -15.42 -12.32
C HIS A 250 7.31 -14.60 -13.59
N PRO A 251 6.76 -13.36 -13.53
CA PRO A 251 6.62 -12.47 -12.37
C PRO A 251 5.22 -12.38 -11.74
N ASP A 252 4.38 -13.38 -11.92
CA ASP A 252 2.96 -13.33 -11.56
C ASP A 252 2.72 -13.21 -10.05
N GLN A 253 3.71 -13.55 -9.20
CA GLN A 253 3.60 -13.31 -7.77
C GLN A 253 3.39 -11.82 -7.43
N LEU A 254 3.89 -10.90 -8.26
CA LEU A 254 3.72 -9.45 -8.06
C LEU A 254 2.26 -9.01 -8.26
N ILE A 255 1.43 -9.82 -8.90
CA ILE A 255 -0.01 -9.54 -9.06
C ILE A 255 -0.69 -9.49 -7.68
N LEU A 256 -0.24 -10.27 -6.70
CA LEU A 256 -0.75 -10.23 -5.33
C LEU A 256 -0.60 -8.84 -4.70
N LEU A 257 0.55 -8.19 -4.91
CA LEU A 257 0.79 -6.83 -4.44
C LEU A 257 -0.14 -5.82 -5.13
N ILE A 258 -0.35 -5.98 -6.44
CA ILE A 258 -1.25 -5.11 -7.22
C ILE A 258 -2.69 -5.28 -6.74
N LEU A 259 -3.18 -6.52 -6.64
CA LEU A 259 -4.55 -6.81 -6.20
C LEU A 259 -4.80 -6.32 -4.77
N GLY A 260 -3.86 -6.53 -3.84
CA GLY A 260 -3.94 -6.00 -2.49
C GLY A 260 -4.05 -4.48 -2.47
N SER A 261 -3.17 -3.79 -3.19
CA SER A 261 -3.20 -2.31 -3.25
C SER A 261 -4.46 -1.75 -3.92
N ILE A 262 -5.00 -2.43 -4.94
CA ILE A 262 -6.28 -2.06 -5.57
C ILE A 262 -7.42 -2.21 -4.58
N ALA A 263 -7.53 -3.35 -3.89
CA ALA A 263 -8.58 -3.59 -2.91
C ALA A 263 -8.53 -2.50 -1.83
N HIS A 264 -7.37 -2.27 -1.22
CA HIS A 264 -7.14 -1.24 -0.21
C HIS A 264 -7.64 0.14 -0.67
N LEU A 265 -7.17 0.58 -1.85
CA LEU A 265 -7.52 1.87 -2.43
C LEU A 265 -9.01 1.99 -2.72
N ILE A 266 -9.67 0.94 -3.25
CA ILE A 266 -11.12 0.94 -3.51
C ILE A 266 -11.89 1.20 -2.22
N GLY A 267 -11.55 0.48 -1.15
CA GLY A 267 -12.19 0.69 0.15
C GLY A 267 -11.99 2.11 0.68
N ASN A 268 -10.74 2.60 0.63
CA ASN A 268 -10.41 3.96 1.08
C ASN A 268 -11.14 5.04 0.27
N ILE A 269 -11.22 4.90 -1.06
CA ILE A 269 -11.95 5.83 -1.94
C ILE A 269 -13.45 5.76 -1.64
N ALA A 270 -14.04 4.56 -1.57
CA ALA A 270 -15.47 4.41 -1.34
C ALA A 270 -15.90 5.07 -0.02
N ASN A 271 -15.19 4.79 1.07
CA ASN A 271 -15.47 5.39 2.38
C ASN A 271 -15.15 6.89 2.44
N SER A 272 -14.26 7.39 1.57
CA SER A 272 -14.00 8.84 1.49
C SER A 272 -15.10 9.58 0.75
N ILE A 273 -15.59 9.05 -0.37
CA ILE A 273 -16.62 9.69 -1.20
C ILE A 273 -17.98 9.62 -0.50
N TRP A 274 -18.34 8.45 0.01
CA TRP A 274 -19.64 8.19 0.62
C TRP A 274 -19.52 7.99 2.14
N ILE A 275 -18.89 8.95 2.82
CA ILE A 275 -18.56 8.87 4.27
C ILE A 275 -19.77 8.60 5.19
N ARG A 276 -20.99 8.92 4.74
CA ARG A 276 -22.25 8.69 5.48
C ARG A 276 -22.94 7.37 5.12
N SER A 277 -22.38 6.56 4.22
CA SER A 277 -23.02 5.35 3.70
C SER A 277 -22.56 4.10 4.46
N THR A 278 -23.50 3.35 5.03
CA THR A 278 -23.21 2.04 5.63
C THR A 278 -22.59 1.08 4.61
N LEU A 279 -23.04 1.09 3.36
CA LEU A 279 -22.46 0.22 2.33
C LEU A 279 -20.99 0.59 2.04
N ALA A 280 -20.66 1.87 1.97
CA ALA A 280 -19.29 2.31 1.74
C ALA A 280 -18.36 1.92 2.90
N PHE A 281 -18.86 2.03 4.14
CA PHE A 281 -18.17 1.53 5.32
C PHE A 281 -17.93 0.01 5.25
N GLN A 282 -18.93 -0.77 4.86
CA GLN A 282 -18.80 -2.22 4.69
C GLN A 282 -17.78 -2.59 3.61
N ILE A 283 -17.79 -1.91 2.46
CA ILE A 283 -16.81 -2.09 1.38
C ILE A 283 -15.39 -1.80 1.89
N PHE A 284 -15.23 -0.77 2.72
CA PHE A 284 -13.95 -0.44 3.33
C PHE A 284 -13.45 -1.53 4.28
N GLN A 285 -14.29 -2.05 5.18
CA GLN A 285 -13.87 -3.17 6.06
C GLN A 285 -13.55 -4.44 5.26
N LEU A 286 -14.38 -4.77 4.25
CA LEU A 286 -14.15 -5.92 3.38
C LEU A 286 -12.88 -5.78 2.53
N SER A 287 -12.45 -4.56 2.20
CA SER A 287 -11.20 -4.39 1.47
C SER A 287 -9.98 -4.73 2.33
N TYR A 288 -10.03 -4.52 3.65
CA TYR A 288 -8.97 -4.88 4.58
C TYR A 288 -8.89 -6.40 4.75
N VAL A 289 -10.05 -7.07 4.86
CA VAL A 289 -10.21 -8.55 4.84
C VAL A 289 -9.51 -9.18 3.63
N VAL A 290 -9.45 -8.50 2.49
CA VAL A 290 -8.79 -8.99 1.26
C VAL A 290 -7.33 -8.57 1.17
N THR A 291 -7.02 -7.31 1.48
CA THR A 291 -5.69 -6.69 1.26
C THR A 291 -4.60 -7.39 2.06
N TRP A 292 -4.81 -7.56 3.37
CA TRP A 292 -3.75 -8.02 4.27
C TRP A 292 -3.39 -9.49 4.07
N PRO A 293 -4.36 -10.40 3.85
CA PRO A 293 -4.03 -11.77 3.46
C PRO A 293 -3.29 -11.86 2.13
N LEU A 294 -3.58 -10.99 1.14
CA LEU A 294 -2.85 -10.98 -0.13
C LEU A 294 -1.39 -10.56 0.05
N TYR A 295 -1.11 -9.58 0.90
CA TYR A 295 0.28 -9.19 1.21
C TYR A 295 1.02 -10.25 2.02
N ALA A 296 0.37 -10.88 3.01
CA ALA A 296 0.96 -12.01 3.72
C ALA A 296 1.24 -13.19 2.78
N TYR A 297 0.31 -13.51 1.89
CA TYR A 297 0.49 -14.56 0.90
C TYR A 297 1.59 -14.23 -0.11
N TYR A 298 1.74 -12.96 -0.51
CA TYR A 298 2.89 -12.52 -1.29
C TYR A 298 4.21 -12.81 -0.55
N ILE A 299 4.29 -12.49 0.75
CA ILE A 299 5.48 -12.77 1.57
C ILE A 299 5.78 -14.27 1.56
N TYR A 300 4.77 -15.12 1.75
CA TYR A 300 4.91 -16.57 1.66
C TYR A 300 5.51 -16.98 0.31
N VAL A 301 4.89 -16.57 -0.80
CA VAL A 301 5.33 -16.94 -2.15
C VAL A 301 6.74 -16.41 -2.45
N ASP A 302 7.09 -15.23 -1.95
CA ASP A 302 8.41 -14.65 -2.13
C ASP A 302 9.51 -15.38 -1.33
N THR A 303 9.17 -16.02 -0.22
CA THR A 303 10.13 -16.68 0.67
C THR A 303 10.17 -18.21 0.55
N HIS A 304 9.06 -18.86 0.18
CA HIS A 304 8.92 -20.32 0.23
C HIS A 304 8.77 -20.98 -1.15
N CYS A 305 8.30 -20.26 -2.18
CA CYS A 305 8.17 -20.82 -3.52
C CYS A 305 9.45 -20.63 -4.35
N VAL A 306 9.81 -21.62 -5.16
CA VAL A 306 10.81 -21.44 -6.23
C VAL A 306 10.14 -20.80 -7.46
N GLY A 307 10.86 -19.98 -8.22
CA GLY A 307 10.37 -19.58 -9.54
C GLY A 307 10.43 -20.77 -10.50
N MET A 308 9.36 -21.05 -11.25
CA MET A 308 9.27 -22.27 -12.08
C MET A 308 10.41 -22.44 -13.08
N PHE A 309 11.02 -21.34 -13.53
CA PHE A 309 12.04 -21.37 -14.59
C PHE A 309 13.39 -20.76 -14.19
N GLN A 310 13.42 -19.90 -13.17
CA GLN A 310 14.63 -19.19 -12.71
C GLN A 310 14.44 -18.69 -11.27
N GLN A 311 15.54 -18.31 -10.63
CA GLN A 311 15.50 -17.51 -9.42
C GLN A 311 14.68 -16.22 -9.65
N LYS A 312 13.86 -15.82 -8.67
CA LYS A 312 12.95 -14.66 -8.79
C LYS A 312 13.75 -13.36 -8.87
N ARG A 313 13.78 -12.72 -10.03
CA ARG A 313 14.46 -11.44 -10.31
C ARG A 313 13.44 -10.34 -10.54
N ILE A 314 13.22 -9.49 -9.55
CA ILE A 314 12.25 -8.40 -9.60
C ILE A 314 12.97 -7.12 -10.07
N TYR A 315 12.62 -6.61 -11.25
CA TYR A 315 13.27 -5.44 -11.83
C TYR A 315 12.55 -4.16 -11.44
N LEU A 316 13.22 -3.31 -10.66
CA LEU A 316 12.67 -2.03 -10.22
C LEU A 316 12.59 -1.04 -11.40
N PRO A 317 11.53 -0.22 -11.47
CA PRO A 317 11.34 0.69 -12.58
C PRO A 317 12.32 1.86 -12.55
N ASP A 318 12.57 2.42 -13.72
CA ASP A 318 13.39 3.62 -13.93
C ASP A 318 12.99 4.80 -13.01
N THR A 319 13.97 5.30 -12.25
CA THR A 319 13.82 6.40 -11.29
C THR A 319 14.32 7.75 -11.81
N ARG A 320 14.41 7.97 -13.13
CA ARG A 320 14.67 9.29 -13.70
C ARG A 320 13.77 10.35 -13.07
N ARG A 321 14.37 11.48 -12.67
CA ARG A 321 13.72 12.54 -11.86
C ARG A 321 12.34 12.95 -12.38
N TRP A 322 12.20 13.17 -13.69
CA TRP A 322 10.92 13.59 -14.28
C TRP A 322 9.81 12.53 -14.13
N LYS A 323 10.12 11.24 -14.19
CA LYS A 323 9.12 10.17 -13.97
C LYS A 323 8.64 10.15 -12.53
N VAL A 324 9.57 10.34 -11.59
CA VAL A 324 9.26 10.42 -10.16
C VAL A 324 8.36 11.63 -9.88
N ILE A 325 8.70 12.79 -10.45
CA ILE A 325 7.88 14.00 -10.36
C ILE A 325 6.48 13.76 -10.95
N CYS A 326 6.38 13.14 -12.13
CA CYS A 326 5.07 12.79 -12.72
C CYS A 326 4.22 11.90 -11.80
N VAL A 327 4.83 10.87 -11.19
CA VAL A 327 4.11 9.99 -10.25
C VAL A 327 3.63 10.79 -9.04
N ILE A 328 4.50 11.60 -8.42
CA ILE A 328 4.13 12.43 -7.26
C ILE A 328 2.97 13.36 -7.60
N ILE A 329 3.05 14.13 -8.69
CA ILE A 329 1.98 15.06 -9.08
C ILE A 329 0.69 14.28 -9.39
N SER A 330 0.77 13.13 -10.04
CA SER A 330 -0.41 12.29 -10.32
C SER A 330 -1.08 11.81 -9.04
N THR A 331 -0.31 11.40 -8.02
CA THR A 331 -0.86 10.97 -6.73
C THR A 331 -1.57 12.11 -5.98
N PHE A 332 -1.03 13.34 -6.06
CA PHE A 332 -1.71 14.53 -5.53
C PHE A 332 -3.00 14.85 -6.28
N ILE A 333 -2.99 14.79 -7.61
CA ILE A 333 -4.20 15.01 -8.44
C ILE A 333 -5.28 14.01 -8.07
N LEU A 334 -4.93 12.72 -8.00
CA LEU A 334 -5.89 11.65 -7.70
C LEU A 334 -6.43 11.75 -6.26
N SER A 335 -5.57 12.05 -5.28
CA SER A 335 -5.96 12.22 -3.88
C SER A 335 -6.87 13.45 -3.68
N ILE A 336 -6.42 14.63 -4.12
CA ILE A 336 -7.22 15.87 -4.04
C ILE A 336 -8.50 15.74 -4.85
N GLY A 337 -8.45 15.07 -6.00
CA GLY A 337 -9.62 14.81 -6.85
C GLY A 337 -10.65 13.94 -6.15
N SER A 338 -10.21 12.90 -5.44
CA SER A 338 -11.09 12.01 -4.66
C SER A 338 -11.79 12.78 -3.53
N VAL A 339 -11.06 13.60 -2.79
CA VAL A 339 -11.62 14.42 -1.70
C VAL A 339 -12.55 15.51 -2.22
N ARG A 340 -12.20 16.18 -3.32
CA ARG A 340 -13.08 17.17 -3.96
C ARG A 340 -14.36 16.54 -4.50
N PHE A 341 -14.26 15.34 -5.07
CA PHE A 341 -15.42 14.60 -5.51
C PHE A 341 -16.31 14.18 -4.33
N ALA A 342 -15.72 13.80 -3.19
CA ALA A 342 -16.46 13.56 -1.95
C ALA A 342 -17.26 14.79 -1.50
N ILE A 343 -16.62 15.96 -1.46
CA ILE A 343 -17.27 17.23 -1.09
C ILE A 343 -18.41 17.55 -2.06
N PHE A 344 -18.20 17.33 -3.36
CA PHE A 344 -19.24 17.53 -4.37
C PHE A 344 -20.44 16.60 -4.12
N VAL A 345 -20.21 15.30 -3.91
CA VAL A 345 -21.27 14.31 -3.64
C VAL A 345 -22.05 14.64 -2.36
N GLN A 346 -21.37 15.12 -1.31
CA GLN A 346 -22.04 15.54 -0.07
C GLN A 346 -22.89 16.80 -0.21
N SER A 347 -22.66 17.58 -1.28
CA SER A 347 -23.41 18.81 -1.56
C SER A 347 -24.64 18.61 -2.46
N LEU A 348 -24.85 17.38 -2.92
CA LEU A 348 -26.03 16.91 -3.67
C LEU A 348 -27.06 16.37 -2.67
#